data_AF-C9YFC1-F1
#
_entry.id   AF-C9YFC1-F1
#
_cell.length_a   1.000
_cell.length_b   1.000
_cell.length_c   1.000
_cell.angle_alpha   90.00
_cell.angle_beta   90.00
_cell.angle_gamma   90.00
#
_symmetry.space_group_name_H-M   'P 1'
#
loop_
_entity.id
_entity.type
_entity.pdbx_description
1 polymer ?
#
loop_
_entity_poly.entity_id
_entity_poly.type
_entity_poly.pdbx_seq_one_letter_code
_entity_poly.pdbx_strand_id
1 'polypeptide(L)' 'MKQGRFSTEPIVRILRETDQDSLAVVAKRHGVSDATSYIWCKKFG' A
#
# COMPACT_ATOMS: atom_id res chain seq x y z
N MET A 1 12.52 5.19 -8.02
CA MET A 1 12.61 4.47 -6.74
C MET A 1 13.32 3.17 -7.01
N LYS A 2 14.47 2.90 -6.38
CA LYS A 2 15.15 1.59 -6.47
C LYS A 2 14.10 0.54 -6.17
N GLN A 3 13.96 -0.46 -7.03
CA GLN A 3 12.94 -1.51 -7.00
C GLN A 3 12.89 -2.12 -5.58
N GLY A 4 12.01 -1.56 -4.76
CA GLY A 4 12.20 -1.54 -3.32
C GLY A 4 11.26 -2.52 -2.67
N ARG A 5 11.77 -3.70 -2.30
CA ARG A 5 11.19 -4.73 -1.40
C ARG A 5 9.79 -5.29 -1.74
N PHE A 6 8.95 -4.57 -2.48
CA PHE A 6 7.56 -4.88 -2.77
C PHE A 6 7.36 -4.96 -4.29
N SER A 7 7.06 -6.16 -4.76
CA SER A 7 6.60 -6.39 -6.14
C SER A 7 5.20 -5.78 -6.33
N THR A 8 4.75 -5.63 -7.58
CA THR A 8 3.41 -5.10 -7.91
C THR A 8 2.28 -5.93 -7.31
N GLU A 9 2.41 -7.25 -7.23
CA GLU A 9 1.39 -8.16 -6.71
C GLU A 9 1.05 -7.94 -5.22
N PRO A 10 2.03 -7.86 -4.27
CA PRO A 10 1.72 -7.52 -2.88
C PRO A 10 1.16 -6.11 -2.71
N ILE A 11 1.54 -5.14 -3.56
CA ILE A 11 0.98 -3.77 -3.50
C ILE A 11 -0.52 -3.78 -3.80
N VAL A 12 -0.96 -4.49 -4.86
CA VAL A 12 -2.39 -4.58 -5.21
C VAL A 12 -3.19 -5.30 -4.13
N ARG A 13 -2.58 -6.30 -3.46
CA ARG A 13 -3.21 -6.99 -2.33
C ARG A 13 -3.41 -6.06 -1.12
N ILE A 14 -2.40 -5.26 -0.79
CA ILE A 14 -2.49 -4.24 0.27
C ILE A 14 -3.56 -3.20 -0.07
N LEU A 15 -3.63 -2.74 -1.32
CA LEU A 15 -4.65 -1.76 -1.75
C LEU A 15 -6.09 -2.30 -1.68
N ARG A 16 -6.30 -3.60 -1.93
CA ARG A 16 -7.60 -4.23 -1.70
C ARG A 16 -8.00 -4.28 -0.23
N GLU A 17 -7.02 -4.46 0.67
CA GLU A 17 -7.28 -4.33 2.11
C GLU A 17 -7.64 -2.89 2.49
N THR A 18 -7.11 -1.88 1.80
CA THR A 18 -7.46 -0.46 2.07
C THR A 18 -8.86 -0.06 1.60
N ASP A 19 -9.52 -0.88 0.78
CA ASP A 19 -10.93 -0.69 0.41
C ASP A 19 -11.86 -1.15 1.55
N GLN A 20 -11.44 -2.16 2.32
CA GLN A 20 -12.19 -2.72 3.43
C GLN A 20 -11.85 -2.07 4.78
N ASP A 21 -10.59 -1.71 4.99
CA ASP A 21 -10.03 -1.11 6.19
C ASP A 21 -9.41 0.25 5.90
N SER A 22 -9.30 1.11 6.92
CA SER A 22 -8.67 2.43 6.74
C SER A 22 -7.19 2.32 6.33
N LEU A 23 -6.76 3.15 5.38
CA LEU A 23 -5.37 3.26 4.89
C LEU A 23 -4.32 3.26 6.02
N ALA A 24 -4.59 3.98 7.12
CA ALA A 24 -3.69 4.06 8.26
C ALA A 24 -3.52 2.73 9.02
N VAL A 25 -4.59 1.94 9.13
CA VAL A 25 -4.57 0.61 9.78
C VAL A 25 -3.76 -0.36 8.94
N VAL A 26 -4.01 -0.38 7.62
CA VAL A 26 -3.31 -1.24 6.67
C VAL A 26 -1.83 -0.85 6.57
N ALA A 27 -1.52 0.44 6.50
CA ALA A 27 -0.15 0.95 6.50
C ALA A 27 0.62 0.47 7.74
N LYS A 28 0.03 0.62 8.94
CA LYS A 28 0.62 0.13 10.18
C LYS A 28 0.80 -1.40 10.20
N ARG A 29 -0.16 -2.16 9.66
CA ARG A 29 -0.13 -3.63 9.61
C ARG A 29 1.00 -4.16 8.71
N HIS A 30 1.25 -3.49 7.59
CA HIS A 30 2.27 -3.87 6.62
C HIS A 30 3.61 -3.14 6.83
N GLY A 31 3.73 -2.32 7.88
CA GLY A 31 4.95 -1.56 8.19
C GLY A 31 5.32 -0.54 7.12
N VAL A 32 4.31 -0.03 6.40
CA VAL A 32 4.47 0.98 5.34
C VAL A 32 4.03 2.34 5.88
N SER A 33 4.66 3.40 5.41
CA SER A 33 4.21 4.76 5.73
C SER A 33 2.92 5.10 4.98
N ASP A 34 2.08 5.92 5.61
CA ASP A 34 0.83 6.42 5.01
C ASP A 34 1.07 7.10 3.66
N ALA A 35 2.19 7.84 3.55
CA ALA A 35 2.63 8.46 2.31
C ALA A 35 2.88 7.44 1.18
N THR A 36 3.44 6.27 1.50
CA THR A 36 3.69 5.21 0.52
C THR A 36 2.38 4.57 0.08
N SER A 37 1.47 4.27 1.00
CA SER A 37 0.15 3.77 0.67
C SER A 37 -0.65 4.75 -0.19
N TYR A 38 -0.55 6.06 0.08
CA TYR A 38 -1.17 7.09 -0.77
C TYR A 38 -0.60 7.12 -2.19
N ILE A 39 0.72 7.01 -2.33
CA ILE A 39 1.38 6.92 -3.65
C ILE A 39 0.89 5.68 -4.41
N TRP A 40 0.71 4.55 -3.73
CA TRP A 40 0.19 3.32 -4.35
C TRP A 40 -1.28 3.48 -4.75
N CYS A 41 -2.12 4.08 -3.90
CA CYS A 41 -3.51 4.39 -4.22
C CYS A 41 -3.61 5.28 -5.46
N LYS A 42 -2.72 6.27 -5.62
CA LYS A 42 -2.68 7.12 -6.82
C LYS A 42 -2.16 6.42 -8.08
N LYS A 43 -1.34 5.37 -7.91
CA LYS A 43 -0.64 4.70 -9.02
C LYS A 43 -1.38 3.45 -9.54
N PHE A 44 -2.11 2.78 -8.66
CA PHE A 44 -2.78 1.50 -8.93
C PHE A 44 -4.29 1.53 -8.65
N GLY A 45 -4.79 2.57 -7.98
CA GLY A 45 -6.22 2.87 -7.95
C GLY A 45 -6.71 3.37 -9.30
#